data_AF-A0AAW5KB92-F1
#
_entry.id   AF-A0AAW5KB92-F1
#
_cell.length_a   1.000
_cell.length_b   1.000
_cell.length_c   1.000
_cell.angle_alpha   90.00
_cell.angle_beta   90.00
_cell.angle_gamma   90.00
#
_symmetry.space_group_name_H-M   'P 1'
#
loop_
_entity.id
_entity.type
_entity.pdbx_description
1 polymer ?
#
loop_
_entity_poly.entity_id
_entity_poly.type
_entity_poly.pdbx_seq_one_letter_code
_entity_poly.pdbx_strand_id
1 'polypeptide(L)'
;KIYNHYGMRVYKVMEENPYELADNIEGIGFRTADEIAARIGIHTDSDYRIKSGLFYTLQQAVGEGHIYLPQEELLRRARTLLEVEID
;
A
#
# COMPACT_ATOMS: atom_id res chain seq x y z
N LYS A 1 7.64 2.49 -17.62
CA LYS A 1 6.45 3.04 -16.92
C LYS A 1 6.84 3.80 -15.66
N ILE A 2 7.41 3.16 -14.62
CA ILE A 2 7.90 3.83 -13.40
C ILE A 2 8.91 4.95 -13.71
N TYR A 3 9.96 4.65 -14.48
CA TYR A 3 10.94 5.64 -14.94
C TYR A 3 10.34 6.77 -15.78
N ASN A 4 9.30 6.48 -16.57
CA ASN A 4 8.64 7.51 -17.39
C ASN A 4 7.86 8.51 -16.51
N HIS A 5 7.37 8.08 -15.34
CA HIS A 5 6.63 8.93 -14.41
C HIS A 5 7.57 9.73 -13.50
N TYR A 6 8.58 9.10 -12.92
CA TYR A 6 9.44 9.73 -11.91
C TYR A 6 10.79 10.22 -12.44
N GLY A 7 11.20 9.82 -13.64
CA GLY A 7 12.50 10.17 -14.22
C GLY A 7 13.66 9.78 -13.31
N MET A 8 14.57 10.72 -13.04
CA MET A 8 15.70 10.46 -12.13
C MET A 8 15.27 10.30 -10.65
N ARG A 9 14.04 10.67 -10.28
CA ARG A 9 13.54 10.56 -8.90
C ARG A 9 13.07 9.16 -8.51
N VAL A 10 13.08 8.20 -9.43
CA VAL A 10 12.62 6.82 -9.17
C VAL A 10 13.29 6.24 -7.92
N TYR A 11 14.62 6.34 -7.85
CA TYR A 11 15.39 5.79 -6.74
C TYR A 11 15.00 6.43 -5.41
N LYS A 12 14.85 7.77 -5.40
CA LYS A 12 14.43 8.53 -4.22
C LYS A 12 13.03 8.10 -3.73
N VAL A 13 12.07 7.98 -4.64
CA VAL A 13 10.71 7.55 -4.29
C VAL A 13 10.70 6.12 -3.77
N MET A 14 11.47 5.23 -4.39
CA MET A 14 11.59 3.86 -3.92
C MET A 14 12.22 3.78 -2.53
N GLU A 15 13.25 4.58 -2.24
CA GLU A 15 13.93 4.62 -0.92
C GLU A 15 13.09 5.30 0.17
N GLU A 16 12.32 6.34 -0.15
CA GLU A 16 11.56 7.12 0.84
C GLU A 16 10.15 6.56 1.09
N ASN A 17 9.41 6.24 0.03
CA ASN A 17 8.02 5.76 0.13
C ASN A 17 7.61 4.94 -1.12
N PRO A 18 7.90 3.63 -1.15
CA PRO A 18 7.56 2.77 -2.29
C PRO A 18 6.04 2.63 -2.50
N TYR A 19 5.21 2.97 -1.51
CA TYR A 19 3.75 2.92 -1.63
C TYR A 19 3.19 4.03 -2.54
N GLU A 20 3.95 5.09 -2.81
CA GLU A 20 3.56 6.08 -3.86
C GLU A 20 3.46 5.44 -5.24
N LEU A 21 4.17 4.33 -5.48
CA LEU A 21 4.06 3.60 -6.73
C LEU A 21 2.65 3.04 -6.93
N ALA A 22 1.97 2.66 -5.83
CA ALA A 22 0.59 2.16 -5.89
C ALA A 22 -0.42 3.26 -6.25
N ASP A 23 -0.13 4.50 -5.87
CA ASP A 23 -1.02 5.65 -6.14
C ASP A 23 -0.80 6.22 -7.55
N ASN A 24 0.43 6.19 -8.06
CA ASN A 24 0.82 6.96 -9.25
C ASN A 24 1.13 6.12 -10.49
N ILE A 25 1.33 4.81 -10.35
CA ILE A 25 1.70 3.94 -11.47
C ILE A 25 0.59 2.93 -11.74
N GLU A 26 -0.08 3.11 -12.88
CA GLU A 26 -1.08 2.17 -13.36
C GLU A 26 -0.51 0.74 -13.47
N GLY A 27 -1.22 -0.21 -12.85
CA GLY A 27 -0.84 -1.62 -12.79
C GLY A 27 0.10 -1.98 -11.63
N ILE A 28 0.50 -1.01 -10.80
CA ILE A 28 1.15 -1.26 -9.52
C ILE A 28 0.11 -0.99 -8.43
N GLY A 29 -0.25 -2.01 -7.67
CA GLY A 29 -1.10 -1.87 -6.49
C GLY A 29 -0.31 -2.07 -5.21
N PHE A 30 -0.99 -1.97 -4.07
CA PHE A 30 -0.40 -2.15 -2.75
C PHE A 30 0.51 -3.39 -2.65
N ARG A 31 0.05 -4.56 -3.09
CA ARG A 31 0.83 -5.81 -2.98
C ARG A 31 2.17 -5.73 -3.70
N THR A 32 2.18 -5.18 -4.91
CA THR A 32 3.42 -5.01 -5.68
C THR A 32 4.33 -3.98 -5.02
N ALA A 33 3.78 -2.89 -4.50
CA ALA A 33 4.55 -1.91 -3.74
C ALA A 33 5.13 -2.51 -2.45
N ASP A 34 4.38 -3.35 -1.74
CA ASP A 34 4.80 -4.04 -0.51
C ASP A 34 5.93 -5.05 -0.78
N GLU A 35 5.84 -5.80 -1.88
CA GLU A 35 6.93 -6.67 -2.35
C GLU A 35 8.21 -5.90 -2.68
N ILE A 36 8.08 -4.72 -3.29
CA ILE A 36 9.23 -3.84 -3.58
C ILE A 36 9.82 -3.33 -2.27
N ALA A 37 9.00 -2.83 -1.35
CA ALA A 37 9.42 -2.32 -0.04
C ALA A 37 10.22 -3.37 0.75
N ALA A 38 9.72 -4.61 0.79
CA ALA A 38 10.39 -5.72 1.46
C ALA A 38 11.77 -6.04 0.85
N ARG A 39 11.91 -5.97 -0.49
CA ARG A 39 13.18 -6.25 -1.18
C ARG A 39 14.26 -5.20 -0.94
N ILE A 40 13.85 -3.95 -0.70
CA ILE A 40 14.78 -2.83 -0.46
C ILE A 40 14.99 -2.54 1.03
N GLY A 41 14.42 -3.36 1.92
CA GLY A 41 14.64 -3.28 3.36
C GLY A 41 13.89 -2.14 4.05
N ILE A 42 12.84 -1.60 3.45
CA ILE A 42 11.97 -0.63 4.11
C ILE A 42 11.10 -1.36 5.12
N HIS A 43 11.14 -0.89 6.37
CA HIS A 43 10.53 -1.57 7.50
C HIS A 43 8.99 -1.58 7.38
N THR A 44 8.42 -2.74 7.72
CA THR A 44 7.00 -3.12 7.52
C THR A 44 6.03 -2.43 8.49
N ASP A 45 6.52 -1.49 9.30
CA ASP A 45 5.78 -0.72 10.29
C ASP A 45 5.70 0.78 9.94
N SER A 46 6.19 1.19 8.77
CA SER A 46 6.07 2.59 8.37
C SER A 46 4.59 3.02 8.27
N ASP A 47 4.30 4.25 8.72
CA ASP A 47 2.96 4.87 8.58
C ASP A 47 2.43 4.82 7.15
N TYR A 48 3.34 4.84 6.16
CA TYR A 48 3.00 4.73 4.75
C TYR A 48 2.40 3.37 4.40
N ARG A 49 2.97 2.27 4.91
CA ARG A 49 2.44 0.92 4.71
C ARG A 49 1.06 0.78 5.32
N ILE A 50 0.86 1.28 6.55
CA ILE A 50 -0.44 1.21 7.25
C ILE A 50 -1.51 1.97 6.45
N LYS A 51 -1.22 3.20 6.03
CA LYS A 51 -2.16 4.02 5.24
C LYS A 51 -2.48 3.37 3.89
N SER A 52 -1.45 2.91 3.17
CA SER A 52 -1.63 2.25 1.87
C SER A 52 -2.41 0.93 2.00
N GLY A 53 -2.15 0.15 3.05
CA GLY A 53 -2.89 -1.08 3.34
C GLY A 53 -4.36 -0.86 3.72
N LEU A 54 -4.66 0.17 4.52
CA LEU A 54 -6.05 0.57 4.81
C LEU A 54 -6.79 0.98 3.54
N PHE A 55 -6.16 1.80 2.70
CA PHE A 55 -6.76 2.21 1.44
C PHE A 55 -6.97 1.02 0.50
N TYR A 56 -5.98 0.14 0.37
CA TYR A 56 -6.11 -1.09 -0.42
C TYR A 56 -7.23 -1.99 0.10
N THR A 57 -7.41 -2.10 1.41
CA THR A 57 -8.51 -2.88 2.02
C THR A 57 -9.87 -2.31 1.61
N LEU A 58 -10.02 -0.99 1.59
CA LEU A 58 -11.22 -0.33 1.08
C LEU A 58 -11.41 -0.57 -0.43
N GLN A 59 -10.34 -0.52 -1.22
CA GLN A 59 -10.41 -0.82 -2.65
C GLN A 59 -10.86 -2.26 -2.93
N GLN A 60 -10.41 -3.24 -2.13
CA GLN A 60 -10.90 -4.62 -2.23
C GLN A 60 -12.39 -4.70 -1.94
N ALA A 61 -12.86 -4.00 -0.89
CA ALA A 61 -14.28 -3.95 -0.55
C ALA A 61 -15.12 -3.31 -1.66
N VAL A 62 -14.61 -2.27 -2.34
CA VAL A 62 -15.25 -1.70 -3.53
C VAL A 62 -15.39 -2.74 -4.64
N GLY A 63 -14.35 -3.55 -4.87
CA GLY A 63 -14.40 -4.68 -5.81
C GLY A 63 -15.45 -5.76 -5.43
N GLU A 64 -15.76 -5.89 -4.14
CA GLU A 64 -16.83 -6.75 -3.61
C GLU A 64 -18.23 -6.08 -3.67
N GLY A 65 -18.32 -4.82 -4.13
CA GLY A 65 -19.58 -4.06 -4.24
C GLY A 65 -19.93 -3.22 -3.01
N HIS A 66 -19.03 -3.12 -2.02
CA HIS A 66 -19.21 -2.25 -0.87
C HIS A 66 -18.88 -0.79 -1.20
N ILE A 67 -19.65 0.15 -0.64
CA ILE A 67 -19.36 1.59 -0.74
C ILE A 67 -18.72 2.16 0.54
N TYR A 68 -18.73 1.38 1.63
CA TYR A 68 -18.02 1.64 2.89
C TYR A 68 -17.80 0.32 3.63
N LEU A 69 -16.94 0.33 4.64
CA LEU A 69 -16.83 -0.73 5.65
C LEU A 69 -17.05 -0.12 7.05
N PRO A 70 -17.73 -0.83 7.97
CA PRO A 70 -17.67 -0.51 9.39
C PRO A 70 -16.22 -0.50 9.87
N GLN A 71 -15.89 0.38 10.82
CA GLN A 71 -14.52 0.56 11.31
C GLN A 71 -13.90 -0.76 11.81
N GLU A 72 -14.63 -1.55 12.61
CA GLU A 72 -14.13 -2.82 13.12
C GLU A 72 -13.80 -3.82 12.00
N GLU A 73 -14.62 -3.86 10.96
CA GLU A 73 -14.40 -4.75 9.81
C GLU A 73 -13.20 -4.29 8.96
N LEU A 74 -13.06 -2.97 8.76
CA LEU A 74 -11.89 -2.39 8.11
C LEU A 74 -10.61 -2.75 8.87
N LEU A 75 -10.59 -2.51 10.19
CA LEU A 75 -9.43 -2.80 11.04
C LEU A 75 -9.10 -4.29 11.05
N ARG A 76 -10.10 -5.17 11.15
CA ARG A 76 -9.91 -6.62 11.12
C ARG A 76 -9.28 -7.08 9.80
N ARG A 77 -9.79 -6.62 8.65
CA ARG A 77 -9.25 -6.97 7.33
C ARG A 77 -7.85 -6.40 7.12
N ALA A 78 -7.64 -5.13 7.47
CA ALA A 78 -6.34 -4.48 7.34
C ALA A 78 -5.29 -5.15 8.24
N ARG A 79 -5.67 -5.57 9.45
CA ARG A 79 -4.81 -6.35 10.36
C ARG A 79 -4.30 -7.63 9.70
N THR A 80 -5.22 -8.41 9.11
CA THR A 80 -4.87 -9.63 8.37
C THR A 80 -3.98 -9.35 7.17
N LEU A 81 -4.27 -8.30 6.40
CA LEU A 81 -3.50 -7.91 5.23
C LEU A 81 -2.06 -7.48 5.59
N LEU A 82 -1.94 -6.69 6.66
CA LEU A 82 -0.69 -6.04 7.06
C LEU A 82 0.16 -6.89 8.00
N GLU A 83 -0.41 -7.96 8.57
CA GLU A 83 0.26 -8.84 9.55
C GLU A 83 0.78 -8.06 10.77
N VAL A 84 0.01 -7.05 11.22
CA VAL A 84 0.32 -6.24 12.40
C VAL A 84 -0.69 -6.50 13.51
N GLU A 85 -0.32 -6.27 14.76
CA GLU A 85 -1.32 -6.12 15.83
C GLU A 85 -1.74 -4.64 15.92
N ILE A 86 -3.04 -4.38 16.06
CA ILE A 86 -3.57 -3.03 16.25
C ILE A 86 -4.20 -3.05 17.64
N ASP A 87 -3.56 -2.42 18.62
CA ASP A 87 -4.10 -2.27 19.97
C ASP A 87 -5.32 -1.34 20.00
#